data_AF-A0A1Y1ITB5-F1
#
_entry.id   AF-A0A1Y1ITB5-F1
#
_cell.length_a   1.000
_cell.length_b   1.000
_cell.length_c   1.000
_cell.angle_alpha   90.00
_cell.angle_beta   90.00
_cell.angle_gamma   90.00
#
_symmetry.space_group_name_H-M   'P 1'
#
loop_
_entity.id
_entity.type
_entity.pdbx_description
1 polymer ?
#
loop_
_entity_poly.entity_id
_entity_poly.type
_entity_poly.pdbx_seq_one_letter_code
_entity_poly.pdbx_strand_id
1 'polypeptide(L)'
;MRAGPRWQHSRLRSRACASSPQPRRTSGVERWVVEQCCADVLRSFNGARKECTVALATLPLPFRHEYITAEAVFSQMLALPAPPFRLVFYGVVLMDLCKALPAAFPAVTAQGIKALYGRLPQLDVEAATRLAHWMAHHLSNFGFTWAWDEWAPALVLPAWHPQRRFCAAVLERAVRLAYWDKLRETLPDALQPLMPPRPHPGVPPAEAEGGGEAAGLAQQLTALVRDKKSSKEVSAWLDGAVLPGAGLGGALALVAPTLLAIGAKTLTHMVTMLERYQPLLARLAPDHSAQAHLVALAADFWAAFPQMACICIDRLMAFRLVSNLAIADWAFSPPLLPTLHTSDLAWEVVGRALAQTGHRAADLAASLADAHSTAAAAQEEAARLASAVGLEAEGAAQRAQEAAAAAEEATQVKAALHARAVQEQEVRDSQAGGPDTLLLFRCSVCSVQHQATGQCGMPHQSRPPDREPSSLPPGPPWAAAAEGEPAGEGMEEAAPALPPADGAAAEGPATAEEAAEGGPREGQPSDMEVEMAAPAGAAEAEGGGAAVAGPTAREEGEAYVAALLGHLRAIVRQHAHQLWPLVVQRKLAVLTRGDLPPEVRREIGRGLCCLEGGSTEDLL
;
A
#
# COMPACT_ATOMS: atom_id res chain seq x y z
N MET A 1 -15.89 -19.05 -26.64
CA MET A 1 -15.54 -18.46 -25.33
C MET A 1 -14.04 -18.57 -25.14
N ARG A 2 -13.29 -17.46 -25.02
CA ARG A 2 -11.84 -17.53 -24.76
C ARG A 2 -11.62 -17.87 -23.29
N ALA A 3 -10.76 -18.85 -22.99
CA ALA A 3 -10.38 -19.15 -21.62
C ALA A 3 -9.66 -17.93 -21.02
N GLY A 4 -10.09 -17.48 -19.85
CA GLY A 4 -9.42 -16.39 -19.13
C GLY A 4 -7.99 -16.77 -18.71
N PRO A 5 -7.16 -15.78 -18.33
CA PRO A 5 -5.78 -16.03 -17.92
C PRO A 5 -5.72 -17.04 -16.77
N ARG A 6 -4.93 -18.12 -16.97
CA ARG A 6 -4.70 -19.15 -15.94
C ARG A 6 -3.71 -18.62 -14.90
N TRP A 7 -4.23 -17.90 -13.90
CA TRP A 7 -3.47 -17.53 -12.71
C TRP A 7 -2.92 -18.79 -12.03
N GLN A 8 -1.59 -18.97 -12.04
CA GLN A 8 -0.95 -20.03 -11.26
C GLN A 8 -0.97 -19.62 -9.77
N HIS A 9 -2.08 -19.89 -9.09
CA HIS A 9 -2.17 -19.66 -7.66
C HIS A 9 -1.20 -20.57 -6.90
N SER A 10 -0.12 -19.99 -6.38
CA SER A 10 0.75 -20.61 -5.38
C SER A 10 -0.08 -20.90 -4.12
N ARG A 11 -0.43 -22.17 -3.90
CA ARG A 11 -1.27 -22.58 -2.77
C ARG A 11 -0.47 -22.51 -1.47
N LEU A 12 -1.01 -21.81 -0.47
CA LEU A 12 -0.50 -21.88 0.89
C LEU A 12 -0.65 -23.34 1.36
N ARG A 13 0.44 -23.95 1.84
CA ARG A 13 0.44 -25.31 2.40
C ARG A 13 1.12 -25.35 3.76
N SER A 14 0.32 -25.45 4.82
CA SER A 14 0.84 -25.76 6.15
C SER A 14 1.00 -27.27 6.30
N ARG A 15 2.10 -27.73 6.93
CA ARG A 15 2.20 -29.12 7.38
C ARG A 15 1.58 -29.16 8.79
N ALA A 16 0.60 -30.02 9.00
CA ALA A 16 -0.09 -30.14 10.28
C ALA A 16 0.91 -30.38 11.43
N CYS A 17 0.70 -29.70 12.57
CA CYS A 17 1.52 -29.89 13.76
C CYS A 17 1.23 -31.27 14.39
N ALA A 18 2.27 -31.99 14.81
CA ALA A 18 2.18 -33.39 15.20
C ALA A 18 1.51 -33.64 16.57
N SER A 19 1.11 -32.60 17.30
CA SER A 19 0.69 -32.63 18.71
C SER A 19 -0.81 -32.51 18.97
N SER A 20 -1.65 -32.48 17.93
CA SER A 20 -3.12 -32.55 18.06
C SER A 20 -3.64 -33.89 17.51
N PRO A 21 -4.86 -34.36 17.88
CA PRO A 21 -5.38 -35.63 17.36
C PRO A 21 -5.37 -35.59 15.82
N GLN A 22 -4.58 -36.48 15.21
CA GLN A 22 -4.12 -36.30 13.84
C GLN A 22 -5.32 -36.14 12.89
N PRO A 23 -5.39 -35.05 12.10
CA PRO A 23 -6.41 -34.94 11.07
C PRO A 23 -6.26 -36.13 10.11
N ARG A 24 -7.39 -36.77 9.76
CA ARG A 24 -7.43 -37.87 8.78
C ARG A 24 -6.61 -37.45 7.57
N ARG A 25 -5.64 -38.28 7.17
CA ARG A 25 -4.88 -38.06 5.93
C ARG A 25 -5.85 -38.11 4.75
N THR A 26 -6.32 -36.95 4.33
CA THR A 26 -7.11 -36.79 3.11
C THR A 26 -6.22 -37.06 1.91
N SER A 27 -6.78 -37.70 0.88
CA SER A 27 -6.10 -37.87 -0.40
C SER A 27 -5.86 -36.50 -1.03
N GLY A 28 -4.88 -36.42 -1.94
CA GLY A 28 -4.59 -35.18 -2.67
C GLY A 28 -5.80 -34.64 -3.43
N VAL A 29 -6.68 -35.53 -3.90
CA VAL A 29 -7.93 -35.20 -4.59
C VAL A 29 -9.01 -34.74 -3.60
N GLU A 30 -9.26 -35.50 -2.51
CA GLU A 30 -10.23 -35.10 -1.47
C GLU A 30 -9.92 -33.69 -0.95
N ARG A 31 -8.65 -33.42 -0.62
CA ARG A 31 -8.23 -32.10 -0.15
C ARG A 31 -8.42 -31.02 -1.21
N TRP A 32 -8.07 -31.28 -2.48
CA TRP A 32 -8.25 -30.33 -3.56
C TRP A 32 -9.73 -29.97 -3.77
N VAL A 33 -10.63 -30.96 -3.71
CA VAL A 33 -12.08 -30.74 -3.79
C VAL A 33 -12.56 -29.85 -2.64
N VAL A 34 -12.19 -30.15 -1.39
CA VAL A 34 -12.58 -29.32 -0.23
C VAL A 34 -12.02 -27.88 -0.35
N GLU A 35 -10.78 -27.71 -0.81
CA GLU A 35 -10.20 -26.39 -1.09
C GLU A 35 -11.00 -25.62 -2.16
N GLN A 36 -11.50 -26.29 -3.20
CA GLN A 36 -12.35 -25.65 -4.23
C GLN A 36 -13.76 -25.34 -3.69
N CYS A 37 -14.41 -26.26 -2.97
CA CYS A 37 -15.71 -26.01 -2.32
C CYS A 37 -15.66 -24.79 -1.39
N CYS A 38 -14.60 -24.67 -0.57
CA CYS A 38 -14.40 -23.47 0.25
C CYS A 38 -14.25 -22.20 -0.61
N ALA A 39 -13.52 -22.29 -1.72
CA ALA A 39 -13.29 -21.16 -2.62
C ALA A 39 -14.56 -20.71 -3.35
N ASP A 40 -15.43 -21.64 -3.74
CA ASP A 40 -16.70 -21.35 -4.40
C ASP A 40 -17.75 -20.83 -3.41
N VAL A 41 -17.78 -21.31 -2.16
CA VAL A 41 -18.60 -20.70 -1.10
C VAL A 41 -18.15 -19.26 -0.80
N LEU A 42 -16.84 -19.02 -0.69
CA LEU A 42 -16.31 -17.66 -0.53
C LEU A 42 -16.67 -16.75 -1.71
N ARG A 43 -16.70 -17.29 -2.93
CA ARG A 43 -17.07 -16.54 -4.14
C ARG A 43 -18.56 -16.24 -4.23
N SER A 44 -19.42 -17.24 -4.05
CA SER A 44 -20.87 -17.11 -4.16
C SER A 44 -21.47 -16.21 -3.08
N PHE A 45 -20.91 -16.23 -1.87
CA PHE A 45 -21.43 -15.49 -0.72
C PHE A 45 -20.56 -14.31 -0.30
N ASN A 46 -19.75 -13.73 -1.21
CA ASN A 46 -18.84 -12.63 -0.89
C ASN A 46 -19.56 -11.35 -0.39
N GLY A 47 -20.82 -11.13 -0.80
CA GLY A 47 -21.70 -10.07 -0.27
C GLY A 47 -22.57 -10.48 0.92
N ALA A 48 -22.56 -11.76 1.31
CA ALA A 48 -23.51 -12.38 2.23
C ALA A 48 -22.75 -13.14 3.34
N ARG A 49 -22.13 -12.40 4.27
CA ARG A 49 -21.14 -12.95 5.21
C ARG A 49 -21.68 -14.02 6.16
N LYS A 50 -22.95 -13.95 6.55
CA LYS A 50 -23.55 -14.89 7.51
C LYS A 50 -23.80 -16.22 6.83
N GLU A 51 -24.37 -16.15 5.64
CA GLU A 51 -24.63 -17.25 4.72
C GLU A 51 -23.31 -17.95 4.33
N CYS A 52 -22.28 -17.16 4.00
CA CYS A 52 -20.92 -17.66 3.76
C CYS A 52 -20.38 -18.45 4.97
N THR A 53 -20.48 -17.89 6.18
CA THR A 53 -20.01 -18.53 7.41
C THR A 53 -20.76 -19.84 7.69
N VAL A 54 -22.09 -19.84 7.58
CA VAL A 54 -22.92 -21.04 7.76
C VAL A 54 -22.51 -22.11 6.74
N ALA A 55 -22.45 -21.77 5.45
CA ALA A 55 -22.09 -22.70 4.39
C ALA A 55 -20.67 -23.30 4.56
N LEU A 56 -19.69 -22.51 5.02
CA LEU A 56 -18.34 -23.01 5.33
C LEU A 56 -18.31 -23.90 6.57
N ALA A 57 -19.11 -23.59 7.60
CA ALA A 57 -19.20 -24.37 8.83
C ALA A 57 -19.93 -25.71 8.61
N THR A 58 -20.95 -25.74 7.75
CA THR A 58 -21.82 -26.91 7.51
C THR A 58 -21.55 -27.60 6.17
N LEU A 59 -20.31 -27.60 5.67
CA LEU A 59 -19.96 -28.37 4.48
C LEU A 59 -20.28 -29.87 4.69
N PRO A 60 -20.93 -30.56 3.73
CA PRO A 60 -21.40 -31.93 3.89
C PRO A 60 -20.26 -32.95 3.73
N LEU A 61 -19.30 -32.93 4.66
CA LEU A 61 -18.11 -33.76 4.64
C LEU A 61 -18.14 -34.80 5.77
N PRO A 62 -17.74 -36.06 5.51
CA PRO A 62 -17.74 -37.13 6.52
C PRO A 62 -16.57 -37.04 7.50
N PHE A 63 -15.89 -35.89 7.58
CA PHE A 63 -14.75 -35.64 8.43
C PHE A 63 -14.65 -34.16 8.80
N ARG A 64 -14.01 -33.87 9.93
CA ARG A 64 -13.68 -32.51 10.36
C ARG A 64 -12.78 -31.79 9.35
N HIS A 65 -13.23 -30.63 8.88
CA HIS A 65 -12.61 -29.87 7.80
C HIS A 65 -12.07 -28.50 8.22
N GLU A 66 -12.15 -28.12 9.50
CA GLU A 66 -11.90 -26.74 9.95
C GLU A 66 -10.49 -26.24 9.59
N TYR A 67 -9.48 -27.12 9.66
CA TYR A 67 -8.11 -26.83 9.21
C TYR A 67 -8.04 -26.49 7.71
N ILE A 68 -8.76 -27.23 6.87
CA ILE A 68 -8.78 -26.99 5.42
C ILE A 68 -9.56 -25.70 5.11
N THR A 69 -10.66 -25.44 5.81
CA THR A 69 -11.41 -24.18 5.71
C THR A 69 -10.54 -22.98 6.08
N ALA A 70 -9.89 -23.00 7.24
CA ALA A 70 -9.00 -21.91 7.65
C ALA A 70 -7.86 -21.71 6.65
N GLU A 71 -7.22 -22.79 6.19
CA GLU A 71 -6.14 -22.75 5.20
C GLU A 71 -6.61 -22.21 3.85
N ALA A 72 -7.82 -22.56 3.38
CA ALA A 72 -8.40 -22.03 2.14
C ALA A 72 -8.73 -20.53 2.26
N VAL A 73 -9.28 -20.09 3.40
CA VAL A 73 -9.58 -18.68 3.67
C VAL A 73 -8.29 -17.86 3.74
N PHE A 74 -7.27 -18.32 4.49
CA PHE A 74 -5.95 -17.69 4.53
C PHE A 74 -5.27 -17.69 3.15
N SER A 75 -5.35 -18.78 2.38
CA SER A 75 -4.74 -18.86 1.05
C SER A 75 -5.35 -17.87 0.06
N GLN A 76 -6.64 -17.53 0.18
CA GLN A 76 -7.23 -16.44 -0.61
C GLN A 76 -6.87 -15.06 -0.08
N MET A 77 -6.93 -14.87 1.25
CA MET A 77 -6.59 -13.61 1.90
C MET A 77 -5.15 -13.15 1.59
N LEU A 78 -4.23 -14.11 1.47
CA LEU A 78 -2.82 -13.90 1.17
C LEU A 78 -2.48 -14.08 -0.32
N ALA A 79 -3.46 -14.31 -1.20
CA ALA A 79 -3.23 -14.62 -2.61
C ALA A 79 -2.57 -13.48 -3.39
N LEU A 80 -1.54 -13.81 -4.18
CA LEU A 80 -0.89 -12.87 -5.08
C LEU A 80 -1.51 -12.98 -6.49
N PRO A 81 -1.65 -11.88 -7.26
CA PRO A 81 -1.19 -10.52 -6.97
C PRO A 81 -2.02 -9.80 -5.91
N ALA A 82 -3.33 -10.02 -5.89
CA ALA A 82 -4.29 -9.45 -4.94
C ALA A 82 -5.28 -10.54 -4.50
N PRO A 83 -5.87 -10.43 -3.30
CA PRO A 83 -6.95 -11.33 -2.89
C PRO A 83 -8.18 -11.13 -3.81
N PRO A 84 -8.96 -12.18 -4.14
CA PRO A 84 -10.16 -12.06 -4.96
C PRO A 84 -11.20 -11.06 -4.44
N PHE A 85 -11.28 -10.88 -3.11
CA PHE A 85 -12.18 -9.94 -2.44
C PHE A 85 -11.42 -8.99 -1.50
N ARG A 86 -12.10 -7.95 -0.99
CA ARG A 86 -11.49 -7.01 -0.04
C ARG A 86 -11.03 -7.73 1.23
N LEU A 87 -9.85 -7.37 1.76
CA LEU A 87 -9.24 -8.02 2.93
C LEU A 87 -10.19 -8.15 4.15
N VAL A 88 -11.04 -7.15 4.36
CA VAL A 88 -12.05 -7.11 5.44
C VAL A 88 -13.04 -8.28 5.38
N PHE A 89 -13.40 -8.77 4.18
CA PHE A 89 -14.33 -9.89 4.02
C PHE A 89 -13.76 -11.17 4.68
N TYR A 90 -12.53 -11.55 4.33
CA TYR A 90 -11.85 -12.70 4.92
C TYR A 90 -11.64 -12.55 6.43
N GLY A 91 -11.32 -11.33 6.88
CA GLY A 91 -11.23 -11.03 8.30
C GLY A 91 -12.53 -11.30 9.03
N VAL A 92 -13.65 -10.79 8.53
CA VAL A 92 -14.97 -10.99 9.14
C VAL A 92 -15.41 -12.45 9.07
N VAL A 93 -15.21 -13.15 7.95
CA VAL A 93 -15.51 -14.60 7.84
C VAL A 93 -14.71 -15.41 8.86
N LEU A 94 -13.41 -15.15 9.06
CA LEU A 94 -12.62 -15.83 10.10
C LEU A 94 -13.15 -15.55 11.51
N MET A 95 -13.57 -14.31 11.80
CA MET A 95 -14.15 -13.94 13.10
C MET A 95 -15.53 -14.57 13.34
N ASP A 96 -16.37 -14.66 12.31
CA ASP A 96 -17.67 -15.31 12.37
C ASP A 96 -17.54 -16.84 12.49
N LEU A 97 -16.56 -17.46 11.82
CA LEU A 97 -16.23 -18.89 11.97
C LEU A 97 -15.74 -19.22 13.39
N CYS A 98 -14.93 -18.34 14.02
CA CYS A 98 -14.58 -18.47 15.44
C CYS A 98 -15.82 -18.46 16.37
N LYS A 99 -16.87 -17.72 16.01
CA LYS A 99 -18.12 -17.64 16.79
C LYS A 99 -19.08 -18.81 16.50
N ALA A 100 -19.11 -19.28 15.25
CA ALA A 100 -19.94 -20.41 14.83
C ALA A 100 -19.39 -21.77 15.31
N LEU A 101 -18.07 -21.90 15.43
CA LEU A 101 -17.38 -23.15 15.78
C LEU A 101 -16.42 -22.94 16.99
N PRO A 102 -16.90 -22.45 18.15
CA PRO A 102 -16.06 -21.96 19.25
C PRO A 102 -15.17 -23.04 19.88
N ALA A 103 -15.59 -24.31 19.83
CA ALA A 103 -14.84 -25.43 20.39
C ALA A 103 -13.62 -25.88 19.54
N ALA A 104 -13.50 -25.43 18.29
CA ALA A 104 -12.48 -25.92 17.36
C ALA A 104 -11.79 -24.82 16.55
N PHE A 105 -12.55 -23.91 15.95
CA PHE A 105 -12.02 -22.97 14.96
C PHE A 105 -11.02 -21.93 15.52
N PRO A 106 -11.20 -21.38 16.74
CA PRO A 106 -10.19 -20.49 17.35
C PRO A 106 -8.82 -21.16 17.50
N ALA A 107 -8.77 -22.42 17.95
CA ALA A 107 -7.53 -23.19 18.09
C ALA A 107 -6.88 -23.51 16.74
N VAL A 108 -7.68 -23.72 15.69
CA VAL A 108 -7.20 -23.91 14.31
C VAL A 108 -6.62 -22.60 13.76
N THR A 109 -7.29 -21.47 13.99
CA THR A 109 -6.80 -20.15 13.55
C THR A 109 -5.49 -19.82 14.25
N ALA A 110 -5.40 -19.99 15.57
CA ALA A 110 -4.17 -19.77 16.33
C ALA A 110 -2.98 -20.61 15.82
N GLN A 111 -3.19 -21.89 15.54
CA GLN A 111 -2.17 -22.75 14.91
C GLN A 111 -1.78 -22.29 13.51
N GLY A 112 -2.74 -21.80 12.71
CA GLY A 112 -2.49 -21.21 11.39
C GLY A 112 -1.60 -19.97 11.48
N ILE A 113 -1.89 -19.06 12.41
CA ILE A 113 -1.07 -17.87 12.70
C ILE A 113 0.34 -18.29 13.09
N LYS A 114 0.49 -19.23 14.01
CA LYS A 114 1.81 -19.72 14.49
C LYS A 114 2.65 -20.34 13.37
N ALA A 115 2.01 -21.13 12.49
CA ALA A 115 2.66 -21.71 11.32
C ALA A 115 3.07 -20.66 10.26
N LEU A 116 2.31 -19.57 10.11
CA LEU A 116 2.67 -18.43 9.26
C LEU A 116 3.80 -17.59 9.89
N TYR A 117 3.73 -17.31 11.19
CA TYR A 117 4.74 -16.57 11.94
C TYR A 117 6.13 -17.23 11.88
N GLY A 118 6.18 -18.55 12.04
CA GLY A 118 7.40 -19.34 11.87
C GLY A 118 7.96 -19.36 10.44
N ARG A 119 7.21 -18.84 9.45
CA ARG A 119 7.58 -18.77 8.03
C ARG A 119 7.66 -17.35 7.47
N LEU A 120 7.57 -16.33 8.32
CA LEU A 120 7.68 -14.92 7.89
C LEU A 120 8.93 -14.62 7.04
N PRO A 121 10.13 -15.19 7.32
CA PRO A 121 11.31 -14.98 6.47
C PRO A 121 11.20 -15.55 5.04
N GLN A 122 10.23 -16.43 4.76
CA GLN A 122 9.96 -16.96 3.41
C GLN A 122 8.63 -16.45 2.83
N LEU A 123 7.89 -15.62 3.57
CA LEU A 123 6.61 -15.07 3.12
C LEU A 123 6.86 -13.81 2.28
N ASP A 124 6.15 -13.65 1.16
CA ASP A 124 6.21 -12.43 0.37
C ASP A 124 5.76 -11.22 1.22
N VAL A 125 6.48 -10.10 1.11
CA VAL A 125 6.26 -8.89 1.93
C VAL A 125 4.79 -8.46 1.93
N GLU A 126 4.14 -8.49 0.76
CA GLU A 126 2.74 -8.14 0.62
C GLU A 126 1.80 -9.08 1.40
N ALA A 127 2.10 -10.38 1.43
CA ALA A 127 1.35 -11.35 2.22
C ALA A 127 1.62 -11.17 3.73
N ALA A 128 2.85 -10.85 4.14
CA ALA A 128 3.16 -10.52 5.53
C ALA A 128 2.41 -9.26 6.00
N THR A 129 2.36 -8.21 5.17
CA THR A 129 1.63 -6.96 5.44
C THR A 129 0.11 -7.20 5.53
N ARG A 130 -0.47 -8.03 4.66
CA ARG A 130 -1.89 -8.43 4.76
C ARG A 130 -2.18 -9.24 6.03
N LEU A 131 -1.28 -10.16 6.40
CA LEU A 131 -1.39 -10.92 7.64
C LEU A 131 -1.33 -9.99 8.86
N ALA A 132 -0.46 -8.98 8.87
CA ALA A 132 -0.36 -8.01 9.95
C ALA A 132 -1.61 -7.13 10.08
N HIS A 133 -2.14 -6.62 8.95
CA HIS A 133 -3.43 -5.91 8.92
C HIS A 133 -4.58 -6.76 9.45
N TRP A 134 -4.68 -8.01 8.99
CA TRP A 134 -5.71 -8.93 9.43
C TRP A 134 -5.57 -9.25 10.93
N MET A 135 -4.35 -9.50 11.42
CA MET A 135 -4.08 -9.86 12.82
C MET A 135 -4.48 -8.71 13.77
N ALA A 136 -4.10 -7.48 13.46
CA ALA A 136 -4.49 -6.32 14.26
C ALA A 136 -6.03 -6.13 14.32
N HIS A 137 -6.71 -6.32 13.20
CA HIS A 137 -8.18 -6.26 13.13
C HIS A 137 -8.87 -7.45 13.83
N HIS A 138 -8.27 -8.65 13.78
CA HIS A 138 -8.75 -9.81 14.53
C HIS A 138 -8.66 -9.54 16.03
N LEU A 139 -7.49 -9.10 16.52
CA LEU A 139 -7.25 -8.78 17.92
C LEU A 139 -8.23 -7.72 18.46
N SER A 140 -8.51 -6.66 17.69
CA SER A 140 -9.43 -5.60 18.13
C SER A 140 -10.87 -6.10 18.36
N ASN A 141 -11.28 -7.18 17.70
CA ASN A 141 -12.59 -7.82 17.86
C ASN A 141 -12.62 -8.86 19.01
N PHE A 142 -11.47 -9.26 19.56
CA PHE A 142 -11.33 -10.17 20.71
C PHE A 142 -10.63 -9.48 21.90
N GLY A 143 -10.86 -8.17 22.06
CA GLY A 143 -10.40 -7.39 23.21
C GLY A 143 -8.87 -7.27 23.36
N PHE A 144 -8.12 -7.49 22.27
CA PHE A 144 -6.65 -7.62 22.26
C PHE A 144 -6.11 -8.76 23.15
N THR A 145 -6.90 -9.83 23.32
CA THR A 145 -6.45 -11.04 24.02
C THR A 145 -5.60 -11.91 23.09
N TRP A 146 -4.36 -12.17 23.45
CA TRP A 146 -3.44 -13.05 22.72
C TRP A 146 -2.44 -13.73 23.66
N ALA A 147 -1.84 -14.82 23.20
CA ALA A 147 -0.71 -15.47 23.87
C ALA A 147 0.58 -14.66 23.62
N TRP A 148 0.66 -13.45 24.20
CA TRP A 148 1.72 -12.48 23.95
C TRP A 148 3.13 -13.01 24.23
N ASP A 149 3.28 -13.85 25.26
CA ASP A 149 4.57 -14.45 25.64
C ASP A 149 5.23 -15.26 24.51
N GLU A 150 4.46 -15.78 23.55
CA GLU A 150 5.02 -16.45 22.36
C GLU A 150 5.86 -15.52 21.47
N TRP A 151 5.74 -14.19 21.65
CA TRP A 151 6.50 -13.18 20.91
C TRP A 151 7.76 -12.69 21.67
N ALA A 152 7.99 -13.12 22.91
CA ALA A 152 9.20 -12.75 23.65
C ALA A 152 10.53 -13.03 22.90
N PRO A 153 10.68 -14.15 22.13
CA PRO A 153 11.86 -14.37 21.31
C PRO A 153 12.09 -13.32 20.21
N ALA A 154 11.09 -12.52 19.84
CA ALA A 154 11.25 -11.46 18.85
C ALA A 154 12.05 -10.26 19.37
N LEU A 155 12.13 -10.06 20.70
CA LEU A 155 12.83 -8.93 21.32
C LEU A 155 14.35 -8.98 21.10
N VAL A 156 14.93 -10.18 21.04
CA VAL A 156 16.37 -10.41 20.82
C VAL A 156 16.76 -10.44 19.34
N LEU A 157 15.78 -10.41 18.42
CA LEU A 157 16.03 -10.36 16.98
C LEU A 157 16.32 -8.91 16.55
N PRO A 158 17.13 -8.70 15.48
CA PRO A 158 17.35 -7.37 14.92
C PRO A 158 16.04 -6.65 14.55
N ALA A 159 16.01 -5.31 14.63
CA ALA A 159 14.82 -4.51 14.35
C ALA A 159 14.19 -4.80 12.96
N TRP A 160 15.04 -5.15 11.99
CA TRP A 160 14.67 -5.51 10.63
C TRP A 160 14.22 -6.96 10.43
N HIS A 161 14.38 -7.85 11.41
CA HIS A 161 14.06 -9.27 11.24
C HIS A 161 12.56 -9.46 10.99
N PRO A 162 12.13 -10.25 9.98
CA PRO A 162 10.72 -10.34 9.57
C PRO A 162 9.72 -10.66 10.70
N GLN A 163 10.12 -11.46 11.69
CA GLN A 163 9.29 -11.77 12.86
C GLN A 163 9.15 -10.58 13.83
N ARG A 164 10.22 -9.82 14.09
CA ARG A 164 10.17 -8.62 14.94
C ARG A 164 9.43 -7.49 14.24
N ARG A 165 9.68 -7.29 12.93
CA ARG A 165 8.90 -6.40 12.07
C ARG A 165 7.42 -6.73 12.10
N PHE A 166 7.03 -7.99 11.98
CA PHE A 166 5.62 -8.40 12.06
C PHE A 166 4.99 -8.06 13.40
N CYS A 167 5.65 -8.35 14.53
CA CYS A 167 5.14 -7.99 15.86
C CYS A 167 4.92 -6.47 15.97
N ALA A 168 5.93 -5.66 15.63
CA ALA A 168 5.83 -4.19 15.65
C ALA A 168 4.72 -3.68 14.71
N ALA A 169 4.65 -4.22 13.49
CA ALA A 169 3.64 -3.88 12.48
C ALA A 169 2.21 -4.19 12.94
N VAL A 170 1.99 -5.28 13.68
CA VAL A 170 0.69 -5.62 14.29
C VAL A 170 0.37 -4.67 15.43
N LEU A 171 1.32 -4.40 16.33
CA LEU A 171 1.10 -3.50 17.47
C LEU A 171 0.83 -2.06 17.03
N GLU A 172 1.56 -1.56 16.03
CA GLU A 172 1.31 -0.25 15.43
C GLU A 172 -0.12 -0.14 14.89
N ARG A 173 -0.56 -1.15 14.13
CA ARG A 173 -1.91 -1.21 13.57
C ARG A 173 -2.98 -1.41 14.64
N ALA A 174 -2.67 -2.11 15.73
CA ALA A 174 -3.55 -2.25 16.89
C ALA A 174 -3.73 -0.90 17.62
N VAL A 175 -2.67 -0.09 17.78
CA VAL A 175 -2.78 1.29 18.31
C VAL A 175 -3.68 2.15 17.41
N ARG A 176 -3.58 2.05 16.08
CA ARG A 176 -4.47 2.75 15.14
C ARG A 176 -5.96 2.34 15.25
N LEU A 177 -6.26 1.20 15.87
CA LEU A 177 -7.60 0.66 16.12
C LEU A 177 -8.06 0.83 17.58
N ALA A 178 -7.25 1.45 18.43
CA ALA A 178 -7.47 1.61 19.86
C ALA A 178 -6.92 2.97 20.34
N TYR A 179 -6.55 3.06 21.61
CA TYR A 179 -5.66 4.09 22.14
C TYR A 179 -4.43 3.41 22.75
N TRP A 180 -3.29 4.11 22.73
CA TRP A 180 -1.99 3.53 23.06
C TRP A 180 -1.95 2.93 24.47
N ASP A 181 -2.50 3.64 25.47
CA ASP A 181 -2.54 3.16 26.85
C ASP A 181 -3.33 1.84 27.02
N LYS A 182 -4.45 1.64 26.29
CA LYS A 182 -5.20 0.37 26.30
C LYS A 182 -4.37 -0.81 25.82
N LEU A 183 -3.59 -0.62 24.75
CA LEU A 183 -2.80 -1.71 24.20
C LEU A 183 -1.64 -2.05 25.15
N ARG A 184 -1.02 -1.04 25.77
CA ARG A 184 0.00 -1.24 26.82
C ARG A 184 -0.54 -2.09 27.96
N GLU A 185 -1.74 -1.78 28.47
CA GLU A 185 -2.39 -2.53 29.57
C GLU A 185 -2.67 -4.01 29.23
N THR A 186 -2.80 -4.36 27.94
CA THR A 186 -2.98 -5.75 27.50
C THR A 186 -1.69 -6.53 27.26
N LEU A 187 -0.52 -5.86 27.32
CA LEU A 187 0.78 -6.44 27.00
C LEU A 187 1.63 -6.69 28.26
N PRO A 188 2.35 -7.81 28.35
CA PRO A 188 3.45 -7.97 29.31
C PRO A 188 4.49 -6.86 29.16
N ASP A 189 5.03 -6.35 30.27
CA ASP A 189 6.00 -5.24 30.29
C ASP A 189 7.21 -5.47 29.37
N ALA A 190 7.69 -6.73 29.31
CA ALA A 190 8.79 -7.14 28.45
C ALA A 190 8.56 -6.88 26.95
N LEU A 191 7.30 -6.81 26.50
CA LEU A 191 6.92 -6.61 25.09
C LEU A 191 6.58 -5.16 24.74
N GLN A 192 6.48 -4.26 25.73
CA GLN A 192 6.26 -2.83 25.49
C GLN A 192 7.32 -2.19 24.56
N PRO A 193 8.61 -2.59 24.53
CA PRO A 193 9.59 -2.12 23.54
C PRO A 193 9.30 -2.48 22.07
N LEU A 194 8.25 -3.28 21.77
CA LEU A 194 7.76 -3.53 20.41
C LEU A 194 6.58 -2.62 20.02
N MET A 195 6.02 -1.86 20.96
CA MET A 195 4.97 -0.88 20.68
C MET A 195 5.53 0.29 19.86
N PRO A 196 4.70 0.97 19.04
CA PRO A 196 5.07 2.27 18.51
C PRO A 196 5.29 3.29 19.64
N PRO A 197 6.00 4.41 19.39
CA PRO A 197 6.03 5.54 20.31
C PRO A 197 4.61 6.01 20.66
N ARG A 198 4.44 6.62 21.82
CA ARG A 198 3.14 7.17 22.25
C ARG A 198 2.73 8.28 21.26
N PRO A 199 1.56 8.22 20.62
CA PRO A 199 1.17 9.23 19.63
C PRO A 199 1.06 10.64 20.22
N HIS A 200 1.87 11.57 19.70
CA HIS A 200 1.82 13.00 19.99
C HIS A 200 2.22 13.81 18.75
N PRO A 201 1.81 15.09 18.63
CA PRO A 201 2.39 16.01 17.65
C PRO A 201 3.86 16.31 17.96
N GLY A 202 4.62 16.68 16.93
CA GLY A 202 5.97 17.22 17.09
C GLY A 202 5.97 18.56 17.84
N VAL A 203 7.14 18.94 18.35
CA VAL A 203 7.33 20.22 19.06
C VAL A 203 7.06 21.39 18.10
N PRO A 204 6.17 22.34 18.44
CA PRO A 204 5.94 23.52 17.61
C PRO A 204 7.22 24.35 17.41
N PRO A 205 7.47 24.97 16.25
CA PRO A 205 8.66 25.80 16.04
C PRO A 205 8.77 27.00 17.01
N ALA A 206 7.65 27.42 17.60
CA ALA A 206 7.56 28.46 18.63
C ALA A 206 8.07 28.03 20.02
N GLU A 207 8.20 26.71 20.23
CA GLU A 207 8.55 26.04 21.49
C GLU A 207 9.85 25.22 21.38
N ALA A 208 10.49 25.24 20.20
CA ALA A 208 11.75 24.53 19.95
C ALA A 208 12.90 25.08 20.82
N GLU A 209 13.68 24.17 21.41
CA GLU A 209 14.84 24.54 22.23
C GLU A 209 15.88 25.33 21.40
N GLY A 210 16.42 26.40 21.99
CA GLY A 210 17.37 27.31 21.33
C GLY A 210 16.93 28.77 21.28
N GLY A 211 15.65 29.08 21.53
CA GLY A 211 15.17 30.43 21.93
C GLY A 211 15.52 31.60 20.99
N GLY A 212 15.82 31.33 19.73
CA GLY A 212 16.33 32.32 18.77
C GLY A 212 15.25 33.06 17.97
N GLU A 213 15.70 33.85 16.99
CA GLU A 213 14.86 34.63 16.07
C GLU A 213 13.77 33.80 15.38
N ALA A 214 14.09 32.56 14.99
CA ALA A 214 13.14 31.63 14.38
C ALA A 214 11.94 31.28 15.29
N ALA A 215 12.16 31.12 16.60
CA ALA A 215 11.08 30.87 17.56
C ALA A 215 10.20 32.13 17.72
N GLY A 216 10.81 33.32 17.73
CA GLY A 216 10.07 34.59 17.72
C GLY A 216 9.20 34.77 16.46
N LEU A 217 9.72 34.41 15.28
CA LEU A 217 8.96 34.41 14.03
C LEU A 217 7.82 33.37 14.04
N ALA A 218 8.04 32.19 14.63
CA ALA A 218 7.00 31.17 14.80
C ALA A 218 5.88 31.61 15.76
N GLN A 219 6.22 32.32 16.84
CA GLN A 219 5.25 32.92 17.75
C GLN A 219 4.42 34.01 17.06
N GLN A 220 5.04 34.88 16.25
CA GLN A 220 4.34 35.88 15.44
C GLN A 220 3.38 35.21 14.42
N LEU A 221 3.85 34.20 13.69
CA LEU A 221 3.00 33.43 12.77
C LEU A 221 1.82 32.77 13.50
N THR A 222 2.07 32.21 14.68
CA THR A 222 1.03 31.60 15.53
C THR A 222 -0.03 32.62 15.93
N ALA A 223 0.38 33.83 16.32
CA ALA A 223 -0.55 34.93 16.61
C ALA A 223 -1.39 35.32 15.38
N LEU A 224 -0.75 35.54 14.21
CA LEU A 224 -1.45 35.90 12.97
C LEU A 224 -2.50 34.85 12.56
N VAL A 225 -2.17 33.55 12.68
CA VAL A 225 -3.10 32.46 12.33
C VAL A 225 -4.25 32.37 13.35
N ARG A 226 -3.98 32.53 14.64
CA ARG A 226 -5.00 32.56 15.71
C ARG A 226 -5.94 33.77 15.60
N ASP A 227 -5.41 34.94 15.23
CA ASP A 227 -6.15 36.16 14.87
C ASP A 227 -6.91 36.05 13.55
N LYS A 228 -6.89 34.87 12.93
CA LYS A 228 -7.60 34.55 11.70
C LYS A 228 -7.20 35.45 10.53
N LYS A 229 -5.92 35.84 10.44
CA LYS A 229 -5.37 36.53 9.27
C LYS A 229 -5.46 35.68 8.02
N SER A 230 -5.75 36.32 6.89
CA SER A 230 -5.88 35.68 5.58
C SER A 230 -4.53 35.21 5.05
N SER A 231 -4.56 34.24 4.11
CA SER A 231 -3.36 33.79 3.40
C SER A 231 -2.58 34.92 2.71
N LYS A 232 -3.24 36.01 2.31
CA LYS A 232 -2.60 37.19 1.72
C LYS A 232 -1.86 38.05 2.76
N GLU A 233 -2.50 38.32 3.91
CA GLU A 233 -1.86 39.05 5.01
C GLU A 233 -0.64 38.30 5.56
N VAL A 234 -0.74 36.98 5.75
CA VAL A 234 0.39 36.15 6.19
C VAL A 234 1.50 36.10 5.13
N SER A 235 1.16 36.09 3.83
CA SER A 235 2.17 36.18 2.77
C SER A 235 2.94 37.50 2.82
N ALA A 236 2.25 38.63 2.97
CA ALA A 236 2.89 39.94 3.07
C ALA A 236 3.82 40.07 4.30
N TRP A 237 3.46 39.45 5.43
CA TRP A 237 4.35 39.37 6.59
C TRP A 237 5.59 38.50 6.31
N LEU A 238 5.43 37.32 5.70
CA LEU A 238 6.56 36.46 5.32
C LEU A 238 7.54 37.17 4.36
N ASP A 239 7.02 37.94 3.41
CA ASP A 239 7.81 38.65 2.41
C ASP A 239 8.71 39.72 3.03
N GLY A 240 8.27 40.36 4.12
CA GLY A 240 9.05 41.34 4.87
C GLY A 240 9.93 40.75 5.98
N ALA A 241 9.47 39.71 6.67
CA ALA A 241 10.07 39.24 7.93
C ALA A 241 10.84 37.91 7.83
N VAL A 242 10.57 37.06 6.83
CA VAL A 242 11.10 35.68 6.80
C VAL A 242 11.87 35.37 5.52
N LEU A 243 11.30 35.67 4.35
CA LEU A 243 11.95 35.40 3.06
C LEU A 243 13.32 36.09 2.89
N PRO A 244 13.56 37.34 3.36
CA PRO A 244 14.85 38.00 3.18
C PRO A 244 16.02 37.32 3.92
N GLY A 245 15.75 36.62 5.03
CA GLY A 245 16.77 35.93 5.83
C GLY A 245 16.83 34.42 5.59
N ALA A 246 15.67 33.75 5.62
CA ALA A 246 15.57 32.28 5.61
C ALA A 246 15.26 31.68 4.22
N GLY A 247 14.95 32.52 3.22
CA GLY A 247 14.55 32.08 1.89
C GLY A 247 13.26 31.25 1.87
N LEU A 248 12.94 30.67 0.71
CA LEU A 248 11.70 29.92 0.51
C LEU A 248 11.67 28.62 1.35
N GLY A 249 12.78 27.89 1.40
CA GLY A 249 12.90 26.64 2.17
C GLY A 249 12.78 26.85 3.68
N GLY A 250 13.41 27.91 4.22
CA GLY A 250 13.27 28.26 5.63
C GLY A 250 11.88 28.79 5.98
N ALA A 251 11.25 29.56 5.10
CA ALA A 251 9.86 29.96 5.27
C ALA A 251 8.89 28.76 5.25
N LEU A 252 9.12 27.76 4.40
CA LEU A 252 8.36 26.52 4.38
C LEU A 252 8.55 25.71 5.68
N ALA A 253 9.79 25.58 6.15
CA ALA A 253 10.14 24.92 7.41
C ALA A 253 9.58 25.64 8.66
N LEU A 254 9.34 26.95 8.57
CA LEU A 254 8.61 27.70 9.61
C LEU A 254 7.09 27.47 9.52
N VAL A 255 6.52 27.62 8.31
CA VAL A 255 5.07 27.70 8.10
C VAL A 255 4.39 26.34 8.23
N ALA A 256 4.93 25.28 7.61
CA ALA A 256 4.28 23.98 7.59
C ALA A 256 4.08 23.38 9.00
N PRO A 257 5.12 23.16 9.82
CA PRO A 257 4.95 22.63 11.17
C PRO A 257 4.18 23.59 12.10
N THR A 258 4.25 24.91 11.92
CA THR A 258 3.42 25.85 12.70
C THR A 258 1.93 25.69 12.41
N LEU A 259 1.54 25.53 11.13
CA LEU A 259 0.15 25.27 10.75
C LEU A 259 -0.33 23.90 11.25
N LEU A 260 0.53 22.87 11.19
CA LEU A 260 0.21 21.54 11.72
C LEU A 260 0.06 21.55 13.25
N ALA A 261 0.90 22.27 13.98
CA ALA A 261 0.78 22.46 15.43
C ALA A 261 -0.54 23.12 15.83
N ILE A 262 -0.95 24.17 15.13
CA ILE A 262 -2.25 24.84 15.36
C ILE A 262 -3.41 23.90 15.00
N GLY A 263 -3.24 23.05 13.98
CA GLY A 263 -4.19 22.04 13.55
C GLY A 263 -4.20 20.74 14.38
N ALA A 264 -3.27 20.54 15.32
CA ALA A 264 -2.95 19.22 15.87
C ALA A 264 -4.07 18.57 16.70
N LYS A 265 -5.06 19.35 17.16
CA LYS A 265 -6.11 18.87 18.09
C LYS A 265 -6.98 17.75 17.50
N THR A 266 -7.38 17.84 16.23
CA THR A 266 -8.10 16.76 15.53
C THR A 266 -7.81 16.79 14.03
N LEU A 267 -8.10 15.69 13.34
CA LEU A 267 -8.06 15.58 11.88
C LEU A 267 -8.76 16.76 11.19
N THR A 268 -9.93 17.17 11.67
CA THR A 268 -10.69 18.29 11.11
C THR A 268 -9.94 19.61 11.25
N HIS A 269 -9.34 19.89 12.41
CA HIS A 269 -8.58 21.12 12.63
C HIS A 269 -7.36 21.19 11.68
N MET A 270 -6.63 20.08 11.52
CA MET A 270 -5.53 19.96 10.57
C MET A 270 -6.00 20.23 9.13
N VAL A 271 -7.08 19.58 8.68
CA VAL A 271 -7.64 19.78 7.33
C VAL A 271 -8.05 21.23 7.11
N THR A 272 -8.73 21.86 8.08
CA THR A 272 -9.13 23.27 7.99
C THR A 272 -7.93 24.22 7.91
N MET A 273 -6.82 23.96 8.62
CA MET A 273 -5.61 24.78 8.51
C MET A 273 -4.94 24.61 7.14
N LEU A 274 -4.82 23.38 6.64
CA LEU A 274 -4.24 23.09 5.33
C LEU A 274 -5.06 23.70 4.18
N GLU A 275 -6.39 23.59 4.22
CA GLU A 275 -7.31 24.17 3.23
C GLU A 275 -7.25 25.70 3.24
N ARG A 276 -7.33 26.31 4.43
CA ARG A 276 -7.34 27.77 4.59
C ARG A 276 -6.07 28.45 4.13
N TYR A 277 -4.92 27.82 4.35
CA TYR A 277 -3.61 28.33 3.96
C TYR A 277 -3.04 27.61 2.73
N GLN A 278 -3.86 26.86 1.99
CA GLN A 278 -3.46 26.21 0.74
C GLN A 278 -2.77 27.17 -0.25
N PRO A 279 -3.23 28.42 -0.49
CA PRO A 279 -2.55 29.33 -1.41
C PRO A 279 -1.16 29.76 -0.92
N LEU A 280 -0.95 29.79 0.40
CA LEU A 280 0.35 30.08 0.99
C LEU A 280 1.30 28.90 0.85
N LEU A 281 0.85 27.68 1.16
CA LEU A 281 1.64 26.46 1.01
C LEU A 281 2.02 26.22 -0.46
N ALA A 282 1.10 26.44 -1.40
CA ALA A 282 1.37 26.35 -2.84
C ALA A 282 2.43 27.37 -3.32
N ARG A 283 2.47 28.56 -2.71
CA ARG A 283 3.51 29.57 -3.00
C ARG A 283 4.89 29.17 -2.46
N LEU A 284 4.93 28.49 -1.32
CA LEU A 284 6.16 28.05 -0.66
C LEU A 284 6.69 26.70 -1.19
N ALA A 285 5.85 25.91 -1.85
CA ALA A 285 6.21 24.64 -2.49
C ALA A 285 5.92 24.59 -4.01
N PRO A 286 6.55 25.47 -4.82
CA PRO A 286 6.23 25.62 -6.25
C PRO A 286 6.78 24.48 -7.14
N ASP A 287 7.80 23.77 -6.69
CA ASP A 287 8.54 22.73 -7.44
C ASP A 287 8.64 21.41 -6.66
N HIS A 288 9.13 20.34 -7.31
CA HIS A 288 9.23 19.01 -6.70
C HIS A 288 10.14 18.94 -5.48
N SER A 289 11.24 19.68 -5.44
CA SER A 289 12.16 19.66 -4.30
C SER A 289 11.51 20.32 -3.08
N ALA A 290 10.87 21.48 -3.28
CA ALA A 290 10.11 22.15 -2.24
C ALA A 290 8.88 21.34 -1.79
N GLN A 291 8.22 20.60 -2.70
CA GLN A 291 7.13 19.69 -2.35
C GLN A 291 7.61 18.47 -1.56
N ALA A 292 8.74 17.85 -1.93
CA ALA A 292 9.35 16.76 -1.17
C ALA A 292 9.78 17.22 0.23
N HIS A 293 10.28 18.46 0.36
CA HIS A 293 10.56 19.10 1.65
C HIS A 293 9.28 19.33 2.47
N LEU A 294 8.16 19.73 1.86
CA LEU A 294 6.86 19.81 2.54
C LEU A 294 6.37 18.43 3.04
N VAL A 295 6.60 17.36 2.27
CA VAL A 295 6.31 15.98 2.72
C VAL A 295 7.22 15.58 3.90
N ALA A 296 8.51 15.90 3.85
CA ALA A 296 9.46 15.68 4.95
C ALA A 296 9.01 16.38 6.23
N LEU A 297 8.76 17.68 6.18
CA LEU A 297 8.29 18.48 7.33
C LEU A 297 6.98 17.92 7.93
N ALA A 298 6.06 17.43 7.09
CA ALA A 298 4.82 16.81 7.55
C ALA A 298 5.04 15.41 8.17
N ALA A 299 5.99 14.63 7.66
CA ALA A 299 6.35 13.33 8.21
C ALA A 299 7.10 13.48 9.55
N ASP A 300 8.07 14.39 9.62
CA ASP A 300 8.89 14.66 10.81
C ASP A 300 8.04 15.24 11.95
N PHE A 301 7.14 16.20 11.64
CA PHE A 301 6.20 16.74 12.62
C PHE A 301 5.25 15.67 13.19
N TRP A 302 4.96 14.60 12.43
CA TRP A 302 4.11 13.50 12.86
C TRP A 302 4.89 12.19 13.08
N ALA A 303 6.20 12.25 13.34
CA ALA A 303 7.05 11.05 13.47
C ALA A 303 6.59 10.09 14.59
N ALA A 304 6.10 10.63 15.71
CA ALA A 304 5.52 9.84 16.80
C ALA A 304 4.09 9.33 16.51
N PHE A 305 3.45 9.79 15.43
CA PHE A 305 2.09 9.42 15.04
C PHE A 305 1.97 9.09 13.53
N PRO A 306 2.53 7.95 13.06
CA PRO A 306 2.61 7.62 11.63
C PRO A 306 1.26 7.62 10.89
N GLN A 307 0.16 7.26 11.56
CA GLN A 307 -1.19 7.34 10.99
C GLN A 307 -1.58 8.79 10.64
N MET A 308 -1.22 9.76 11.48
CA MET A 308 -1.46 11.18 11.23
C MET A 308 -0.54 11.70 10.12
N ALA A 309 0.72 11.27 10.08
CA ALA A 309 1.63 11.55 8.96
C ALA A 309 1.02 11.08 7.62
N CYS A 310 0.59 9.81 7.53
CA CYS A 310 -0.10 9.26 6.37
C CYS A 310 -1.33 10.08 5.95
N ILE A 311 -2.20 10.48 6.89
CA ILE A 311 -3.40 11.25 6.57
C ILE A 311 -3.05 12.70 6.19
N CYS A 312 -2.06 13.32 6.82
CA CYS A 312 -1.60 14.66 6.46
C CYS A 312 -1.09 14.69 5.02
N ILE A 313 -0.21 13.76 4.64
CA ILE A 313 0.35 13.68 3.28
C ILE A 313 -0.74 13.33 2.25
N ASP A 314 -1.69 12.46 2.59
CA ASP A 314 -2.88 12.17 1.76
C ASP A 314 -3.72 13.42 1.48
N ARG A 315 -3.86 14.31 2.47
CA ARG A 315 -4.54 15.61 2.31
C ARG A 315 -3.72 16.61 1.49
N LEU A 316 -2.40 16.64 1.63
CA LEU A 316 -1.52 17.43 0.76
C LEU A 316 -1.65 17.00 -0.70
N MET A 317 -1.71 15.70 -0.99
CA MET A 317 -1.99 15.18 -2.34
C MET A 317 -3.38 15.58 -2.85
N ALA A 318 -4.40 15.50 -2.00
CA ALA A 318 -5.78 15.85 -2.35
C ALA A 318 -5.94 17.34 -2.69
N PHE A 319 -5.27 18.22 -1.93
CA PHE A 319 -5.20 19.66 -2.19
C PHE A 319 -4.23 20.04 -3.32
N ARG A 320 -3.58 19.07 -3.98
CA ARG A 320 -2.57 19.28 -5.03
C ARG A 320 -1.39 20.16 -4.56
N LEU A 321 -1.08 20.12 -3.27
CA LEU A 321 0.08 20.80 -2.67
C LEU A 321 1.38 20.01 -2.87
N VAL A 322 1.29 18.70 -3.10
CA VAL A 322 2.44 17.83 -3.40
C VAL A 322 2.09 16.93 -4.59
N SER A 323 3.06 16.70 -5.48
CA SER A 323 2.93 15.75 -6.58
C SER A 323 3.27 14.32 -6.14
N ASN A 324 2.78 13.33 -6.90
CA ASN A 324 3.05 11.93 -6.63
C ASN A 324 4.52 11.56 -6.93
N LEU A 325 5.24 12.40 -7.71
CA LEU A 325 6.69 12.30 -7.93
C LEU A 325 7.47 12.84 -6.72
N ALA A 326 7.09 14.01 -6.19
CA ALA A 326 7.72 14.58 -4.99
C ALA A 326 7.61 13.65 -3.77
N ILE A 327 6.56 12.82 -3.70
CA ILE A 327 6.43 11.75 -2.71
C ILE A 327 7.43 10.61 -2.94
N ALA A 328 7.71 10.23 -4.18
CA ALA A 328 8.74 9.24 -4.49
C ALA A 328 10.14 9.79 -4.16
N ASP A 329 10.43 11.04 -4.54
CA ASP A 329 11.69 11.73 -4.23
C ASP A 329 11.92 11.82 -2.71
N TRP A 330 10.87 12.13 -1.93
CA TRP A 330 10.90 12.08 -0.47
C TRP A 330 11.16 10.65 0.04
N ALA A 331 10.37 9.66 -0.39
CA ALA A 331 10.42 8.30 0.14
C ALA A 331 11.78 7.59 -0.11
N PHE A 332 12.46 7.93 -1.20
CA PHE A 332 13.79 7.42 -1.54
C PHE A 332 14.93 8.43 -1.26
N SER A 333 14.65 9.48 -0.49
CA SER A 333 15.67 10.46 -0.06
C SER A 333 16.70 9.83 0.89
N PRO A 334 17.96 10.31 0.90
CA PRO A 334 19.03 9.72 1.71
C PRO A 334 18.71 9.51 3.21
N PRO A 335 17.97 10.41 3.91
CA PRO A 335 17.59 10.20 5.31
C PRO A 335 16.63 9.02 5.52
N LEU A 336 15.76 8.71 4.56
CA LEU A 336 14.76 7.65 4.68
C LEU A 336 15.23 6.29 4.20
N LEU A 337 16.23 6.20 3.31
CA LEU A 337 16.76 4.91 2.82
C LEU A 337 17.06 3.90 3.94
N PRO A 338 17.75 4.25 5.05
CA PRO A 338 18.00 3.31 6.15
C PRO A 338 16.71 2.83 6.85
N THR A 339 15.62 3.60 6.79
CA THR A 339 14.35 3.29 7.46
C THR A 339 13.42 2.38 6.66
N LEU A 340 13.63 2.23 5.33
CA LEU A 340 12.72 1.49 4.44
C LEU A 340 12.54 0.01 4.79
N HIS A 341 13.43 -0.54 5.60
CA HIS A 341 13.39 -1.95 6.04
C HIS A 341 12.96 -2.10 7.52
N THR A 342 12.76 -0.97 8.22
CA THR A 342 12.34 -0.89 9.64
C THR A 342 11.06 -0.08 9.88
N SER A 343 10.56 0.65 8.87
CA SER A 343 9.36 1.49 8.94
C SER A 343 8.42 1.25 7.75
N ASP A 344 7.11 1.26 8.02
CA ASP A 344 6.07 1.08 7.00
C ASP A 344 5.60 2.42 6.39
N LEU A 345 5.94 3.57 7.01
CA LEU A 345 5.39 4.89 6.67
C LEU A 345 5.63 5.28 5.19
N ALA A 346 6.87 5.18 4.73
CA ALA A 346 7.22 5.50 3.34
C ALA A 346 6.45 4.61 2.35
N TRP A 347 6.32 3.31 2.64
CA TRP A 347 5.61 2.35 1.81
C TRP A 347 4.09 2.59 1.78
N GLU A 348 3.47 2.94 2.92
CA GLU A 348 2.06 3.33 2.95
C GLU A 348 1.79 4.60 2.13
N VAL A 349 2.66 5.60 2.23
CA VAL A 349 2.51 6.88 1.51
C VAL A 349 2.73 6.70 0.01
N VAL A 350 3.78 5.96 -0.40
CA VAL A 350 4.02 5.62 -1.82
C VAL A 350 2.88 4.78 -2.39
N GLY A 351 2.39 3.78 -1.65
CA GLY A 351 1.25 2.97 -2.08
C GLY A 351 -0.02 3.80 -2.30
N ARG A 352 -0.29 4.80 -1.44
CA ARG A 352 -1.39 5.76 -1.61
C ARG A 352 -1.21 6.65 -2.85
N ALA A 353 0.00 7.18 -3.06
CA ALA A 353 0.30 8.00 -4.23
C ALA A 353 0.12 7.22 -5.54
N LEU A 354 0.59 5.97 -5.60
CA LEU A 354 0.41 5.08 -6.76
C LEU A 354 -1.06 4.70 -6.98
N ALA A 355 -1.80 4.37 -5.92
CA ALA A 355 -3.24 4.12 -6.02
C ALA A 355 -4.01 5.36 -6.52
N GLN A 356 -3.64 6.56 -6.06
CA GLN A 356 -4.23 7.81 -6.54
C GLN A 356 -3.92 8.07 -8.02
N THR A 357 -2.69 7.80 -8.48
CA THR A 357 -2.34 7.85 -9.90
C THR A 357 -3.20 6.87 -10.72
N GLY A 358 -3.36 5.63 -10.24
CA GLY A 358 -4.18 4.61 -10.88
C GLY A 358 -5.66 5.00 -10.98
N HIS A 359 -6.26 5.53 -9.91
CA HIS A 359 -7.63 6.04 -9.94
C HIS A 359 -7.79 7.21 -10.93
N ARG A 360 -6.90 8.22 -10.87
CA ARG A 360 -6.93 9.35 -11.81
C ARG A 360 -6.82 8.90 -13.28
N ALA A 361 -5.98 7.90 -13.57
CA ALA A 361 -5.86 7.33 -14.90
C ALA A 361 -7.14 6.62 -15.36
N ALA A 362 -7.80 5.86 -14.47
CA ALA A 362 -9.08 5.22 -14.75
C ALA A 362 -10.21 6.23 -14.97
N ASP A 363 -10.29 7.28 -14.13
CA ASP A 363 -11.29 8.35 -14.25
C ASP A 363 -11.13 9.12 -15.57
N LEU A 364 -9.89 9.40 -15.98
CA LEU A 364 -9.58 10.03 -17.26
C LEU A 364 -9.93 9.13 -18.45
N ALA A 365 -9.63 7.84 -18.37
CA ALA A 365 -9.98 6.87 -19.42
C ALA A 365 -11.51 6.72 -19.57
N ALA A 366 -12.25 6.68 -18.46
CA ALA A 366 -13.71 6.66 -18.46
C ALA A 366 -14.30 7.95 -19.07
N SER A 367 -13.78 9.11 -18.66
CA SER A 367 -14.19 10.42 -19.20
C SER A 367 -13.93 10.54 -20.71
N LEU A 368 -12.84 9.94 -21.21
CA LEU A 368 -12.49 9.93 -22.62
C LEU A 368 -13.40 8.97 -23.43
N ALA A 369 -13.73 7.80 -22.87
CA ALA A 369 -14.68 6.87 -23.49
C ALA A 369 -16.10 7.48 -23.59
N ASP A 370 -16.55 8.18 -22.56
CA ASP A 370 -17.84 8.89 -22.53
C ASP A 370 -17.89 10.03 -23.56
N ALA A 371 -16.82 10.82 -23.66
CA ALA A 371 -16.67 11.87 -24.68
C ALA A 371 -16.70 11.29 -26.11
N HIS A 372 -16.01 10.17 -26.36
CA HIS A 372 -16.05 9.48 -27.66
C HIS A 372 -17.46 8.95 -28.00
N SER A 373 -18.17 8.36 -27.02
CA SER A 373 -19.54 7.89 -27.19
C SER A 373 -20.49 9.04 -27.54
N THR A 374 -20.35 10.18 -26.84
CA THR A 374 -21.13 11.39 -27.07
C THR A 374 -20.85 11.98 -28.46
N ALA A 375 -19.59 12.04 -28.88
CA ALA A 375 -19.20 12.50 -30.21
C ALA A 375 -19.76 11.61 -31.33
N ALA A 376 -19.71 10.28 -31.16
CA ALA A 376 -20.26 9.32 -32.12
C ALA A 376 -21.80 9.46 -32.24
N ALA A 377 -22.51 9.61 -31.12
CA ALA A 377 -23.96 9.84 -31.13
C ALA A 377 -24.34 11.16 -31.82
N ALA A 378 -23.57 12.23 -31.58
CA ALA A 378 -23.76 13.52 -32.25
C ALA A 378 -23.50 13.43 -33.77
N GLN A 379 -22.50 12.66 -34.20
CA GLN A 379 -22.21 12.40 -35.61
C GLN A 379 -23.35 11.60 -36.28
N GLU A 380 -23.89 10.58 -35.62
CA GLU A 380 -25.01 9.80 -36.14
C GLU A 380 -26.28 10.65 -36.29
N GLU A 381 -26.61 11.46 -35.28
CA GLU A 381 -27.79 12.33 -35.34
C GLU A 381 -27.62 13.44 -36.41
N ALA A 382 -26.42 14.01 -36.55
CA ALA A 382 -26.11 14.93 -37.64
C ALA A 382 -26.29 14.27 -39.03
N ALA A 383 -25.85 13.01 -39.19
CA ALA A 383 -26.03 12.26 -40.43
C ALA A 383 -27.51 11.94 -40.71
N ARG A 384 -28.29 11.59 -39.67
CA ARG A 384 -29.76 11.39 -39.77
C ARG A 384 -30.47 12.67 -40.20
N LEU A 385 -30.19 13.80 -39.56
CA LEU A 385 -30.76 15.10 -39.92
C LEU A 385 -30.39 15.52 -41.34
N ALA A 386 -29.13 15.32 -41.75
CA ALA A 386 -28.68 15.57 -43.12
C ALA A 386 -29.39 14.68 -44.16
N SER A 387 -29.78 13.45 -43.80
CA SER A 387 -30.56 12.56 -44.66
C SER A 387 -32.07 12.91 -44.71
N ALA A 388 -32.58 13.57 -43.68
CA ALA A 388 -34.01 13.90 -43.54
C ALA A 388 -34.40 15.25 -44.19
N VAL A 389 -33.47 16.20 -44.29
CA VAL A 389 -33.74 17.55 -44.82
C VAL A 389 -33.10 17.75 -46.19
N GLY A 390 -33.91 17.56 -47.24
CA GLY A 390 -33.51 17.95 -48.59
C GLY A 390 -33.31 19.46 -48.71
N LEU A 391 -32.10 19.87 -49.13
CA LEU A 391 -31.73 21.19 -49.67
C LEU A 391 -31.52 22.38 -48.71
N GLU A 392 -31.69 22.25 -47.39
CA GLU A 392 -31.07 23.19 -46.40
C GLU A 392 -29.81 22.61 -45.73
N ALA A 393 -29.31 21.49 -46.26
CA ALA A 393 -28.32 20.64 -45.60
C ALA A 393 -26.91 21.25 -45.48
N GLU A 394 -26.42 22.04 -46.43
CA GLU A 394 -25.02 22.50 -46.44
C GLU A 394 -24.66 23.33 -45.20
N GLY A 395 -25.46 24.35 -44.87
CA GLY A 395 -25.22 25.20 -43.71
C GLY A 395 -25.48 24.51 -42.36
N ALA A 396 -26.19 23.38 -42.32
CA ALA A 396 -26.38 22.58 -41.10
C ALA A 396 -25.26 21.54 -40.94
N ALA A 397 -24.91 20.83 -42.02
CA ALA A 397 -23.81 19.89 -42.06
C ALA A 397 -22.47 20.57 -41.78
N GLN A 398 -22.25 21.77 -42.32
CA GLN A 398 -21.03 22.54 -42.06
C GLN A 398 -20.94 22.99 -40.60
N ARG A 399 -22.03 23.47 -39.97
CA ARG A 399 -22.07 23.77 -38.53
C ARG A 399 -21.90 22.52 -37.65
N ALA A 400 -22.39 21.36 -38.10
CA ALA A 400 -22.17 20.10 -37.40
C ALA A 400 -20.72 19.60 -37.53
N GLN A 401 -20.10 19.75 -38.71
CA GLN A 401 -18.67 19.50 -38.92
C GLN A 401 -17.80 20.46 -38.12
N GLU A 402 -18.14 21.75 -38.06
CA GLU A 402 -17.45 22.75 -37.24
C GLU A 402 -17.61 22.45 -35.74
N ALA A 403 -18.80 22.03 -35.28
CA ALA A 403 -19.01 21.62 -33.89
C ALA A 403 -18.28 20.31 -33.53
N ALA A 404 -18.25 19.33 -34.44
CA ALA A 404 -17.50 18.09 -34.27
C ALA A 404 -15.99 18.35 -34.31
N ALA A 405 -15.51 19.17 -35.24
CA ALA A 405 -14.11 19.60 -35.32
C ALA A 405 -13.72 20.44 -34.09
N ALA A 406 -14.58 21.31 -33.58
CA ALA A 406 -14.32 22.06 -32.34
C ALA A 406 -14.37 21.19 -31.09
N ALA A 407 -15.18 20.13 -31.07
CA ALA A 407 -15.18 19.13 -29.98
C ALA A 407 -13.94 18.23 -30.04
N GLU A 408 -13.53 17.82 -31.25
CA GLU A 408 -12.30 17.08 -31.48
C GLU A 408 -11.07 17.97 -31.17
N GLU A 409 -11.05 19.21 -31.62
CA GLU A 409 -10.02 20.21 -31.30
C GLU A 409 -10.00 20.51 -29.79
N ALA A 410 -11.14 20.69 -29.12
CA ALA A 410 -11.17 20.85 -27.67
C ALA A 410 -10.64 19.60 -26.94
N THR A 411 -10.87 18.40 -27.49
CA THR A 411 -10.34 17.13 -26.95
C THR A 411 -8.85 16.99 -27.23
N GLN A 412 -8.38 17.31 -28.44
CA GLN A 412 -6.98 17.36 -28.83
C GLN A 412 -6.22 18.44 -28.05
N VAL A 413 -6.82 19.61 -27.79
CA VAL A 413 -6.28 20.67 -26.94
C VAL A 413 -6.23 20.23 -25.48
N LYS A 414 -7.25 19.54 -24.95
CA LYS A 414 -7.21 18.99 -23.59
C LYS A 414 -6.16 17.88 -23.45
N ALA A 415 -6.03 17.01 -24.46
CA ALA A 415 -5.01 15.99 -24.55
C ALA A 415 -3.60 16.57 -24.76
N ALA A 416 -3.47 17.64 -25.56
CA ALA A 416 -2.21 18.35 -25.81
C ALA A 416 -1.81 19.24 -24.64
N LEU A 417 -2.74 19.84 -23.91
CA LEU A 417 -2.47 20.51 -22.63
C LEU A 417 -2.03 19.50 -21.58
N HIS A 418 -2.61 18.29 -21.56
CA HIS A 418 -2.14 17.21 -20.69
C HIS A 418 -0.76 16.68 -21.12
N ALA A 419 -0.55 16.41 -22.42
CA ALA A 419 0.73 15.96 -22.96
C ALA A 419 1.82 17.02 -22.78
N ARG A 420 1.49 18.30 -22.95
CA ARG A 420 2.37 19.44 -22.69
C ARG A 420 2.60 19.65 -21.21
N ALA A 421 1.62 19.44 -20.33
CA ALA A 421 1.87 19.42 -18.88
C ALA A 421 2.81 18.26 -18.51
N VAL A 422 2.61 17.07 -19.09
CA VAL A 422 3.52 15.92 -18.93
C VAL A 422 4.90 16.18 -19.54
N GLN A 423 5.01 16.96 -20.62
CA GLN A 423 6.29 17.23 -21.27
C GLN A 423 7.03 18.43 -20.65
N GLU A 424 6.32 19.44 -20.17
CA GLU A 424 6.86 20.49 -19.29
C GLU A 424 7.28 19.86 -17.94
N GLN A 425 6.60 18.81 -17.48
CA GLN A 425 7.01 17.97 -16.36
C GLN A 425 8.27 17.15 -16.70
N GLU A 426 8.29 16.37 -17.80
CA GLU A 426 9.47 15.59 -18.24
C GLU A 426 10.69 16.50 -18.49
N VAL A 427 10.51 17.73 -18.97
CA VAL A 427 11.59 18.74 -19.12
C VAL A 427 12.05 19.29 -17.78
N ARG A 428 11.15 19.55 -16.82
CA ARG A 428 11.51 19.94 -15.44
C ARG A 428 12.23 18.80 -14.72
N ASP A 429 11.76 17.57 -14.87
CA ASP A 429 12.39 16.38 -14.30
C ASP A 429 13.76 16.10 -14.95
N SER A 430 13.95 16.47 -16.22
CA SER A 430 15.26 16.44 -16.90
C SER A 430 16.20 17.58 -16.49
N GLN A 431 15.69 18.64 -15.86
CA GLN A 431 16.47 19.79 -15.36
C GLN A 431 16.73 19.72 -13.84
N ALA A 432 15.82 19.12 -13.08
CA ALA A 432 15.98 18.81 -11.65
C ALA A 432 16.69 17.47 -11.43
N GLY A 433 16.54 16.52 -12.37
CA GLY A 433 17.25 15.25 -12.41
C GLY A 433 18.71 15.40 -12.80
N GLY A 434 19.53 15.92 -11.88
CA GLY A 434 20.93 15.55 -11.84
C GLY A 434 21.08 14.01 -11.78
N PRO A 435 22.23 13.44 -12.18
CA PRO A 435 22.43 11.99 -12.16
C PRO A 435 22.35 11.33 -10.77
N ASP A 436 22.15 12.13 -9.72
CA ASP A 436 22.31 11.76 -8.32
C ASP A 436 21.27 10.77 -7.79
N THR A 437 20.02 10.77 -8.25
CA THR A 437 19.01 9.80 -7.75
C THR A 437 19.36 8.35 -8.14
N LEU A 438 19.94 8.14 -9.33
CA LEU A 438 20.48 6.85 -9.75
C LEU A 438 21.91 6.60 -9.21
N LEU A 439 22.72 7.64 -9.00
CA LEU A 439 24.02 7.50 -8.32
C LEU A 439 23.87 7.15 -6.83
N LEU A 440 22.79 7.56 -6.16
CA LEU A 440 22.47 7.13 -4.79
C LEU A 440 22.16 5.64 -4.75
N PHE A 441 21.36 5.13 -5.70
CA PHE A 441 21.16 3.69 -5.90
C PHE A 441 22.49 2.95 -6.17
N ARG A 442 23.37 3.52 -7.02
CA ARG A 442 24.73 2.97 -7.24
C ARG A 442 25.57 3.01 -5.97
N CYS A 443 25.53 4.10 -5.19
CA CYS A 443 26.32 4.24 -3.97
C CYS A 443 25.92 3.18 -2.93
N SER A 444 24.63 3.01 -2.68
CA SER A 444 24.13 2.01 -1.71
C SER A 444 24.46 0.58 -2.13
N VAL A 445 24.20 0.21 -3.39
CA VAL A 445 24.40 -1.18 -3.86
C VAL A 445 25.89 -1.49 -4.12
N CYS A 446 26.62 -0.57 -4.76
CA CYS A 446 28.05 -0.79 -5.05
C CYS A 446 28.93 -0.64 -3.80
N SER A 447 28.56 0.13 -2.77
CA SER A 447 29.35 0.18 -1.51
C SER A 447 29.30 -1.15 -0.77
N VAL A 448 28.10 -1.77 -0.68
CA VAL A 448 27.93 -3.12 -0.10
C VAL A 448 28.68 -4.18 -0.91
N GLN A 449 28.67 -4.10 -2.25
CA GLN A 449 29.46 -5.01 -3.10
C GLN A 449 30.99 -4.76 -3.00
N HIS A 450 31.46 -3.50 -2.96
CA HIS A 450 32.89 -3.19 -2.85
C HIS A 450 33.50 -3.58 -1.49
N GLN A 451 32.72 -3.56 -0.41
CA GLN A 451 33.16 -4.11 0.88
C GLN A 451 33.28 -5.65 0.85
N ALA A 452 32.56 -6.34 -0.07
CA ALA A 452 32.67 -7.78 -0.25
C ALA A 452 33.82 -8.21 -1.20
N THR A 453 34.29 -7.33 -2.08
CA THR A 453 35.38 -7.61 -3.04
C THR A 453 36.45 -6.50 -3.01
N GLY A 454 37.42 -6.64 -2.11
CA GLY A 454 38.47 -5.64 -1.84
C GLY A 454 39.51 -5.47 -2.96
N GLN A 455 39.11 -4.92 -4.11
CA GLN A 455 40.01 -4.45 -5.17
C GLN A 455 39.54 -3.11 -5.73
N CYS A 456 40.45 -2.13 -5.76
CA CYS A 456 40.24 -0.81 -6.36
C CYS A 456 40.99 -0.73 -7.69
N GLY A 457 40.34 -0.25 -8.75
CA GLY A 457 40.95 -0.13 -10.07
C GLY A 457 40.10 0.68 -11.06
N MET A 458 40.33 1.98 -11.12
CA MET A 458 39.88 2.83 -12.25
C MET A 458 40.79 2.62 -13.47
N PRO A 459 40.25 2.63 -14.69
CA PRO A 459 40.93 3.39 -15.75
C PRO A 459 40.00 4.15 -16.72
N HIS A 460 40.64 4.98 -17.55
CA HIS A 460 40.08 6.02 -18.41
C HIS A 460 39.40 5.55 -19.73
N GLN A 461 38.74 6.52 -20.37
CA GLN A 461 38.02 6.48 -21.65
C GLN A 461 38.88 6.09 -22.89
N SER A 462 38.29 5.38 -23.88
CA SER A 462 37.93 5.93 -25.22
C SER A 462 37.99 4.96 -26.45
N ARG A 463 37.06 5.20 -27.39
CA ARG A 463 36.92 4.74 -28.81
C ARG A 463 36.36 3.35 -29.19
N PRO A 464 35.73 3.22 -30.41
CA PRO A 464 34.78 2.14 -30.76
C PRO A 464 35.18 1.39 -32.09
N PRO A 465 34.28 0.77 -32.89
CA PRO A 465 34.15 -0.69 -33.00
C PRO A 465 34.44 -1.28 -34.41
N ASP A 466 34.49 -2.61 -34.56
CA ASP A 466 34.43 -3.26 -35.88
C ASP A 466 33.87 -4.71 -35.87
N ARG A 467 33.00 -4.99 -36.86
CA ARG A 467 32.65 -6.27 -37.55
C ARG A 467 32.08 -7.52 -36.84
N GLU A 468 30.76 -7.70 -37.05
CA GLU A 468 30.07 -8.78 -37.82
C GLU A 468 30.24 -10.30 -37.55
N PRO A 469 29.24 -11.15 -37.93
CA PRO A 469 28.93 -12.42 -37.26
C PRO A 469 29.21 -13.71 -38.08
N SER A 470 29.08 -14.88 -37.44
CA SER A 470 29.16 -16.19 -38.12
C SER A 470 28.18 -17.29 -37.59
N SER A 471 27.26 -17.67 -38.49
CA SER A 471 26.78 -19.03 -38.82
C SER A 471 26.43 -20.10 -37.75
N LEU A 472 25.15 -20.52 -37.76
CA LEU A 472 24.65 -21.88 -37.48
C LEU A 472 25.22 -22.92 -38.49
N PRO A 473 25.26 -24.25 -38.18
CA PRO A 473 24.16 -25.19 -38.54
C PRO A 473 24.05 -26.45 -37.60
N PRO A 474 23.41 -27.59 -37.96
CA PRO A 474 21.97 -27.84 -38.05
C PRO A 474 21.47 -29.05 -37.18
N GLY A 475 20.18 -29.43 -37.27
CA GLY A 475 19.56 -30.60 -36.59
C GLY A 475 19.96 -31.98 -37.18
N PRO A 476 19.21 -33.10 -36.95
CA PRO A 476 17.80 -33.22 -37.41
C PRO A 476 16.93 -34.22 -36.53
N PRO A 477 15.95 -35.05 -37.01
CA PRO A 477 14.62 -35.13 -36.34
C PRO A 477 14.05 -36.55 -36.07
N TRP A 478 12.85 -36.62 -35.47
CA TRP A 478 11.84 -37.69 -35.68
C TRP A 478 10.45 -37.26 -35.16
N ALA A 479 9.46 -38.16 -35.14
CA ALA A 479 8.40 -38.22 -36.15
C ALA A 479 7.25 -39.18 -35.72
N ALA A 480 6.03 -38.93 -36.23
CA ALA A 480 4.78 -39.72 -36.10
C ALA A 480 4.20 -39.88 -34.67
N ALA A 481 2.91 -39.68 -34.34
CA ALA A 481 1.59 -39.77 -35.00
C ALA A 481 0.82 -41.08 -34.70
N ALA A 482 -0.40 -40.95 -34.15
CA ALA A 482 -1.52 -41.89 -34.27
C ALA A 482 -2.82 -41.26 -33.73
N GLU A 483 -3.94 -41.47 -34.43
CA GLU A 483 -5.30 -41.07 -34.05
C GLU A 483 -6.05 -42.22 -33.35
N GLY A 484 -7.23 -41.96 -32.78
CA GLY A 484 -8.15 -43.01 -32.35
C GLY A 484 -9.35 -42.55 -31.50
N GLU A 485 -10.51 -42.34 -32.15
CA GLU A 485 -11.81 -42.47 -31.48
C GLU A 485 -12.20 -43.96 -31.36
N PRO A 486 -13.18 -44.32 -30.50
CA PRO A 486 -14.54 -44.48 -31.04
C PRO A 486 -15.67 -43.96 -30.12
N ALA A 487 -16.86 -43.81 -30.70
CA ALA A 487 -18.10 -43.42 -30.04
C ALA A 487 -18.91 -44.63 -29.50
N GLY A 488 -19.93 -44.38 -28.65
CA GLY A 488 -21.01 -45.36 -28.45
C GLY A 488 -21.86 -45.22 -27.18
N GLU A 489 -23.11 -44.79 -27.36
CA GLU A 489 -24.32 -45.15 -26.57
C GLU A 489 -24.48 -44.59 -25.13
N GLY A 490 -25.74 -44.39 -24.72
CA GLY A 490 -26.11 -43.77 -23.44
C GLY A 490 -27.46 -44.28 -22.92
N MET A 491 -27.96 -43.71 -21.81
CA MET A 491 -29.31 -43.98 -21.31
C MET A 491 -29.83 -42.83 -20.43
N GLU A 492 -31.01 -43.02 -19.84
CA GLU A 492 -32.06 -42.00 -19.68
C GLU A 492 -32.32 -41.55 -18.23
N GLU A 493 -33.07 -40.45 -18.12
CA GLU A 493 -34.09 -40.15 -17.09
C GLU A 493 -33.77 -39.52 -15.69
N ALA A 494 -34.87 -38.92 -15.18
CA ALA A 494 -35.22 -38.60 -13.79
C ALA A 494 -34.59 -37.39 -13.07
N ALA A 495 -35.30 -36.26 -13.16
CA ALA A 495 -35.31 -35.21 -12.13
C ALA A 495 -36.45 -35.43 -11.12
N PRO A 496 -36.32 -35.03 -9.84
CA PRO A 496 -37.45 -34.83 -8.95
C PRO A 496 -37.68 -33.34 -8.60
N ALA A 497 -38.95 -32.95 -8.52
CA ALA A 497 -39.38 -31.59 -8.18
C ALA A 497 -39.41 -31.34 -6.66
N LEU A 498 -39.35 -30.05 -6.27
CA LEU A 498 -39.61 -29.58 -4.91
C LEU A 498 -41.01 -28.97 -4.80
N PRO A 499 -41.79 -29.28 -3.74
CA PRO A 499 -43.07 -28.63 -3.45
C PRO A 499 -42.90 -27.23 -2.81
N PRO A 500 -43.95 -26.39 -2.75
CA PRO A 500 -43.83 -24.94 -2.64
C PRO A 500 -43.69 -24.40 -1.20
N ALA A 501 -43.33 -23.13 -1.12
CA ALA A 501 -43.34 -22.34 0.11
C ALA A 501 -44.74 -21.80 0.44
N ASP A 502 -45.05 -21.73 1.73
CA ASP A 502 -46.24 -21.06 2.27
C ASP A 502 -45.86 -20.03 3.36
N GLY A 503 -46.55 -18.89 3.33
CA GLY A 503 -47.20 -18.41 4.56
C GLY A 503 -46.50 -17.36 5.45
N ALA A 504 -46.80 -16.10 5.16
CA ALA A 504 -47.23 -15.07 6.14
C ALA A 504 -46.28 -14.58 7.26
N ALA A 505 -45.67 -13.43 6.97
CA ALA A 505 -45.79 -12.16 7.70
C ALA A 505 -46.39 -12.11 9.14
N ALA A 506 -45.69 -11.35 10.01
CA ALA A 506 -46.31 -10.51 11.03
C ALA A 506 -45.45 -9.26 11.27
N GLU A 507 -45.93 -8.08 10.86
CA GLU A 507 -45.42 -6.78 11.30
C GLU A 507 -46.16 -6.32 12.57
N GLY A 508 -45.49 -5.56 13.44
CA GLY A 508 -46.13 -4.88 14.58
C GLY A 508 -45.12 -4.00 15.36
N PRO A 509 -45.46 -2.77 15.79
CA PRO A 509 -44.47 -1.69 15.80
C PRO A 509 -44.29 -0.93 17.14
N ALA A 510 -43.41 0.09 17.09
CA ALA A 510 -43.25 1.22 18.03
C ALA A 510 -42.66 0.85 19.42
N THR A 511 -41.84 1.68 20.07
CA THR A 511 -41.92 3.15 20.25
C THR A 511 -40.55 3.81 20.44
N ALA A 512 -40.51 5.15 20.36
CA ALA A 512 -39.35 5.98 20.72
C ALA A 512 -39.80 7.24 21.48
N GLU A 513 -39.32 7.40 22.71
CA GLU A 513 -39.42 8.56 23.63
C GLU A 513 -38.60 8.16 24.88
N GLU A 514 -37.94 9.02 25.65
CA GLU A 514 -37.71 10.48 25.57
C GLU A 514 -36.37 10.80 26.29
N ALA A 515 -35.92 12.06 26.28
CA ALA A 515 -34.69 12.53 26.93
C ALA A 515 -34.93 13.19 28.29
N ALA A 516 -33.92 13.27 29.17
CA ALA A 516 -33.64 14.45 30.02
C ALA A 516 -32.31 14.36 30.81
N GLU A 517 -31.46 15.37 30.59
CA GLU A 517 -30.69 16.20 31.54
C GLU A 517 -29.98 15.62 32.80
N GLY A 518 -28.73 16.09 33.00
CA GLY A 518 -27.97 15.94 34.25
C GLY A 518 -26.59 16.61 34.18
N GLY A 519 -26.47 17.85 34.65
CA GLY A 519 -25.26 18.69 34.58
C GLY A 519 -24.14 18.34 35.58
N PRO A 520 -23.05 19.15 35.60
CA PRO A 520 -21.69 18.66 35.86
C PRO A 520 -21.23 18.68 37.32
N ARG A 521 -20.11 18.01 37.60
CA ARG A 521 -19.29 18.24 38.79
C ARG A 521 -17.84 18.54 38.42
N GLU A 522 -17.33 19.60 39.01
CA GLU A 522 -15.94 20.03 38.93
C GLU A 522 -15.04 19.14 39.79
N GLY A 523 -13.78 19.01 39.37
CA GLY A 523 -12.71 18.39 40.14
C GLY A 523 -11.37 18.85 39.56
N GLN A 524 -10.65 19.70 40.29
CA GLN A 524 -9.32 20.17 39.91
C GLN A 524 -8.27 19.06 40.10
N PRO A 525 -7.14 19.11 39.37
CA PRO A 525 -6.14 18.05 39.39
C PRO A 525 -5.28 18.09 40.66
N SER A 526 -4.79 16.93 41.07
CA SER A 526 -3.72 16.81 42.07
C SER A 526 -2.37 16.71 41.37
N ASP A 527 -1.44 17.60 41.71
CA ASP A 527 -0.06 17.54 41.25
C ASP A 527 0.62 16.24 41.70
N MET A 528 1.31 15.59 40.75
CA MET A 528 2.37 14.64 41.06
C MET A 528 3.49 14.85 40.05
N GLU A 529 4.53 15.55 40.49
CA GLU A 529 5.77 15.75 39.75
C GLU A 529 6.41 14.38 39.50
N VAL A 530 6.73 14.07 38.23
CA VAL A 530 7.53 12.88 37.88
C VAL A 530 8.90 13.38 37.44
N GLU A 531 9.90 13.14 38.28
CA GLU A 531 11.29 13.48 37.99
C GLU A 531 11.79 12.79 36.70
N MET A 532 12.49 13.55 35.87
CA MET A 532 13.18 13.07 34.68
C MET A 532 14.44 12.28 35.07
N ALA A 533 14.31 10.97 35.25
CA ALA A 533 15.45 10.08 35.46
C ALA A 533 16.21 9.83 34.14
N ALA A 534 17.43 10.37 34.04
CA ALA A 534 18.36 10.07 32.95
C ALA A 534 18.80 8.59 32.96
N PRO A 535 19.17 7.99 31.81
CA PRO A 535 19.53 6.58 31.75
C PRO A 535 20.85 6.29 32.46
N ALA A 536 20.80 5.50 33.52
CA ALA A 536 21.96 5.15 34.33
C ALA A 536 22.79 4.01 33.69
N GLY A 537 24.11 4.24 33.71
CA GLY A 537 25.25 3.34 33.55
C GLY A 537 25.02 1.85 33.25
N ALA A 538 25.70 1.37 32.21
CA ALA A 538 25.96 -0.05 32.01
C ALA A 538 26.69 -0.65 33.22
N ALA A 539 26.11 -1.71 33.80
CA ALA A 539 26.77 -2.54 34.80
C ALA A 539 27.34 -3.78 34.11
N GLU A 540 28.66 -3.95 34.15
CA GLU A 540 29.33 -5.14 33.63
C GLU A 540 29.01 -6.35 34.51
N ALA A 541 28.48 -7.41 33.90
CA ALA A 541 28.28 -8.69 34.55
C ALA A 541 29.24 -9.72 33.94
N GLU A 542 30.34 -10.01 34.62
CA GLU A 542 31.22 -11.11 34.24
C GLU A 542 30.50 -12.45 34.42
N GLY A 543 30.11 -13.07 33.31
CA GLY A 543 29.50 -14.39 33.28
C GLY A 543 29.78 -15.04 31.93
N GLY A 544 30.53 -16.15 31.93
CA GLY A 544 30.97 -16.85 30.73
C GLY A 544 29.84 -17.51 29.95
N GLY A 545 29.09 -16.72 29.18
CA GLY A 545 28.24 -17.17 28.08
C GLY A 545 28.90 -16.82 26.75
N ALA A 546 28.80 -17.71 25.76
CA ALA A 546 29.28 -17.40 24.41
C ALA A 546 28.54 -16.16 23.89
N ALA A 547 29.29 -15.07 23.68
CA ALA A 547 28.73 -13.85 23.13
C ALA A 547 28.15 -14.15 21.75
N VAL A 548 26.82 -14.18 21.66
CA VAL A 548 26.11 -14.19 20.38
C VAL A 548 26.50 -12.89 19.70
N ALA A 549 27.36 -12.98 18.68
CA ALA A 549 27.79 -11.82 17.93
C ALA A 549 26.55 -11.08 17.43
N GLY A 550 26.47 -9.78 17.71
CA GLY A 550 25.39 -8.94 17.21
C GLY A 550 25.34 -8.98 15.68
N PRO A 551 24.17 -8.69 15.08
CA PRO A 551 24.02 -8.68 13.63
C PRO A 551 25.10 -7.81 12.98
N THR A 552 25.76 -8.36 11.99
CA THR A 552 26.79 -7.64 11.23
C THR A 552 26.13 -6.58 10.34
N ALA A 553 26.85 -5.48 10.07
CA ALA A 553 26.40 -4.46 9.11
C ALA A 553 26.09 -5.04 7.71
N ARG A 554 26.70 -6.18 7.38
CA ARG A 554 26.42 -6.96 6.18
C ARG A 554 25.02 -7.60 6.21
N GLU A 555 24.64 -8.24 7.31
CA GLU A 555 23.31 -8.87 7.44
C GLU A 555 22.19 -7.82 7.41
N GLU A 556 22.41 -6.64 8.00
CA GLU A 556 21.50 -5.50 7.88
C GLU A 556 21.41 -5.01 6.41
N GLY A 557 22.53 -4.89 5.71
CA GLY A 557 22.55 -4.55 4.28
C GLY A 557 21.82 -5.58 3.40
N GLU A 558 22.01 -6.87 3.66
CA GLU A 558 21.30 -7.96 2.97
C GLU A 558 19.79 -7.94 3.27
N ALA A 559 19.39 -7.67 4.52
CA ALA A 559 18.00 -7.51 4.92
C ALA A 559 17.34 -6.27 4.30
N TYR A 560 18.05 -5.14 4.25
CA TYR A 560 17.60 -3.92 3.57
C TYR A 560 17.32 -4.16 2.08
N VAL A 561 18.27 -4.78 1.36
CA VAL A 561 18.10 -5.11 -0.06
C VAL A 561 16.94 -6.08 -0.27
N ALA A 562 16.79 -7.11 0.58
CA ALA A 562 15.68 -8.05 0.49
C ALA A 562 14.32 -7.38 0.72
N ALA A 563 14.22 -6.47 1.70
CA ALA A 563 13.01 -5.70 1.97
C ALA A 563 12.65 -4.75 0.82
N LEU A 564 13.63 -4.01 0.28
CA LEU A 564 13.47 -3.09 -0.84
C LEU A 564 12.98 -3.82 -2.10
N LEU A 565 13.66 -4.91 -2.47
CA LEU A 565 13.29 -5.75 -3.62
C LEU A 565 11.92 -6.42 -3.43
N GLY A 566 11.57 -6.84 -2.21
CA GLY A 566 10.27 -7.39 -1.87
C GLY A 566 9.13 -6.39 -2.07
N HIS A 567 9.29 -5.15 -1.59
CA HIS A 567 8.31 -4.08 -1.80
C HIS A 567 8.22 -3.65 -3.28
N LEU A 568 9.35 -3.54 -3.98
CA LEU A 568 9.37 -3.24 -5.42
C LEU A 568 8.59 -4.30 -6.21
N ARG A 569 8.88 -5.60 -5.97
CA ARG A 569 8.13 -6.72 -6.58
C ARG A 569 6.64 -6.62 -6.26
N ALA A 570 6.26 -6.31 -5.03
CA ALA A 570 4.86 -6.16 -4.64
C ALA A 570 4.15 -5.01 -5.38
N ILE A 571 4.77 -3.83 -5.44
CA ILE A 571 4.24 -2.64 -6.14
C ILE A 571 4.06 -2.90 -7.63
N VAL A 572 5.10 -3.40 -8.30
CA VAL A 572 5.05 -3.70 -9.74
C VAL A 572 3.95 -4.72 -10.05
N ARG A 573 3.81 -5.73 -9.19
CA ARG A 573 2.78 -6.77 -9.31
C ARG A 573 1.35 -6.26 -9.10
N GLN A 574 1.13 -5.32 -8.17
CA GLN A 574 -0.18 -4.69 -7.98
C GLN A 574 -0.56 -3.81 -9.18
N HIS A 575 0.39 -3.03 -9.70
CA HIS A 575 0.18 -2.09 -10.80
C HIS A 575 0.48 -2.66 -12.19
N ALA A 576 0.73 -3.96 -12.32
CA ALA A 576 1.18 -4.59 -13.57
C ALA A 576 0.26 -4.26 -14.75
N HIS A 577 -1.06 -4.27 -14.56
CA HIS A 577 -2.06 -3.96 -15.59
C HIS A 577 -1.96 -2.53 -16.15
N GLN A 578 -1.44 -1.56 -15.37
CA GLN A 578 -1.17 -0.18 -15.78
C GLN A 578 0.24 -0.04 -16.38
N LEU A 579 1.22 -0.78 -15.84
CA LEU A 579 2.62 -0.72 -16.27
C LEU A 579 2.86 -1.46 -17.60
N TRP A 580 2.21 -2.59 -17.82
CA TRP A 580 2.44 -3.47 -18.97
C TRP A 580 2.21 -2.80 -20.33
N PRO A 581 1.09 -2.07 -20.57
CA PRO A 581 0.90 -1.34 -21.83
C PRO A 581 2.01 -0.30 -22.07
N LEU A 582 2.49 0.36 -21.02
CA LEU A 582 3.58 1.35 -21.13
C LEU A 582 4.90 0.69 -21.51
N VAL A 583 5.22 -0.46 -20.90
CA VAL A 583 6.43 -1.25 -21.21
C VAL A 583 6.43 -1.68 -22.68
N VAL A 584 5.29 -2.20 -23.17
CA VAL A 584 5.12 -2.60 -24.58
C VAL A 584 5.21 -1.40 -25.53
N GLN A 585 4.47 -0.31 -25.26
CA GLN A 585 4.40 0.85 -26.16
C GLN A 585 5.69 1.66 -26.24
N ARG A 586 6.33 1.96 -25.09
CA ARG A 586 7.56 2.77 -25.04
C ARG A 586 8.84 1.94 -25.14
N LYS A 587 8.76 0.61 -25.35
CA LYS A 587 9.88 -0.36 -25.32
C LYS A 587 10.83 -0.09 -24.14
N LEU A 588 10.26 0.11 -22.95
CA LEU A 588 10.77 1.03 -21.93
C LEU A 588 12.32 1.05 -21.81
N ALA A 589 12.97 2.02 -22.46
CA ALA A 589 14.42 2.21 -22.35
C ALA A 589 14.84 2.44 -20.89
N VAL A 590 13.93 2.90 -20.03
CA VAL A 590 14.14 2.99 -18.58
C VAL A 590 14.38 1.62 -17.93
N LEU A 591 13.78 0.51 -18.40
CA LEU A 591 14.01 -0.83 -17.84
C LEU A 591 15.25 -1.54 -18.42
N THR A 592 15.70 -1.12 -19.60
CA THR A 592 16.86 -1.69 -20.31
C THR A 592 18.10 -0.81 -20.31
N ARG A 593 18.03 0.40 -19.74
CA ARG A 593 19.19 1.27 -19.45
C ARG A 593 20.23 0.49 -18.64
N GLY A 594 21.49 0.57 -19.06
CA GLY A 594 22.62 -0.14 -18.45
C GLY A 594 22.91 0.24 -16.99
N ASP A 595 22.26 1.29 -16.48
CA ASP A 595 22.44 1.82 -15.13
C ASP A 595 21.63 1.09 -14.04
N LEU A 596 20.67 0.22 -14.42
CA LEU A 596 19.82 -0.51 -13.47
C LEU A 596 20.44 -1.87 -13.06
N PRO A 597 20.63 -2.12 -11.75
CA PRO A 597 21.13 -3.41 -11.26
C PRO A 597 20.30 -4.60 -11.77
N PRO A 598 20.95 -5.73 -12.13
CA PRO A 598 20.26 -6.89 -12.68
C PRO A 598 19.24 -7.50 -11.71
N GLU A 599 19.45 -7.38 -10.40
CA GLU A 599 18.50 -7.80 -9.36
C GLU A 599 17.21 -6.99 -9.42
N VAL A 600 17.32 -5.66 -9.57
CA VAL A 600 16.17 -4.75 -9.70
C VAL A 600 15.38 -5.08 -10.97
N ARG A 601 16.06 -5.27 -12.10
CA ARG A 601 15.42 -5.67 -13.37
C ARG A 601 14.72 -7.03 -13.26
N ARG A 602 15.34 -8.01 -12.59
CA ARG A 602 14.74 -9.34 -12.33
C ARG A 602 13.46 -9.25 -11.50
N GLU A 603 13.44 -8.43 -10.45
CA GLU A 603 12.26 -8.29 -9.58
C GLU A 603 11.13 -7.48 -10.22
N ILE A 604 11.45 -6.50 -11.07
CA ILE A 604 10.46 -5.84 -11.94
C ILE A 604 9.85 -6.86 -12.91
N GLY A 605 10.68 -7.66 -13.60
CA GLY A 605 10.21 -8.73 -14.49
C GLY A 605 9.29 -9.71 -13.75
N ARG A 606 9.72 -10.24 -12.60
CA ARG A 606 8.89 -11.11 -11.73
C ARG A 606 7.58 -10.46 -11.27
N GLY A 607 7.57 -9.14 -11.08
CA GLY A 607 6.34 -8.39 -10.78
C GLY A 607 5.38 -8.34 -11.98
N LEU A 608 5.89 -8.08 -13.19
CA LEU A 608 5.10 -7.97 -14.41
C LEU A 608 4.59 -9.32 -14.93
N CYS A 609 5.36 -10.40 -14.79
CA CYS A 609 4.99 -11.79 -15.15
C CYS A 609 3.77 -12.35 -14.37
N CYS A 610 3.07 -11.55 -13.55
CA CYS A 610 1.80 -11.98 -12.99
C CYS A 610 0.66 -11.95 -14.02
N LEU A 611 0.74 -11.14 -15.09
CA LEU A 611 -0.35 -10.97 -16.06
C LEU A 611 -0.45 -12.10 -17.10
N GLU A 612 0.70 -12.59 -17.55
CA GLU A 612 0.82 -13.67 -18.51
C GLU A 612 1.71 -14.74 -17.89
N GLY A 613 1.34 -16.02 -18.04
CA GLY A 613 2.13 -17.15 -17.52
C GLY A 613 3.42 -17.43 -18.31
N GLY A 614 4.06 -16.39 -18.85
CA GLY A 614 5.31 -16.44 -19.61
C GLY A 614 6.55 -16.43 -18.72
N SER A 615 7.70 -16.79 -19.31
CA SER A 615 8.98 -16.82 -18.58
C SER A 615 9.49 -15.40 -18.32
N THR A 616 10.23 -15.22 -17.24
CA THR A 616 11.06 -14.01 -17.05
C THR A 616 12.15 -13.87 -18.12
N GLU A 617 12.45 -14.95 -18.86
CA GLU A 617 13.44 -14.98 -19.95
C GLU A 617 12.90 -14.40 -21.27
N ASP A 618 11.58 -14.28 -21.46
CA ASP A 618 10.98 -13.64 -22.64
C ASP A 618 10.97 -12.09 -22.52
N LEU A 619 11.38 -11.56 -21.37
CA LEU A 619 11.27 -10.15 -20.94
C LEU A 619 12.62 -9.46 -20.72
N LEU A 620 13.73 -10.21 -20.68
CA LEU A 620 15.09 -9.77 -20.35
C LEU A 620 16.04 -9.94 -21.54
#